data_AF-R7H0E6-F1
#
_entry.id   AF-R7H0E6-F1
#
_cell.length_a   1.000
_cell.length_b   1.000
_cell.length_c   1.000
_cell.angle_alpha   90.00
_cell.angle_beta   90.00
_cell.angle_gamma   90.00
#
_symmetry.space_group_name_H-M   'P 1'
#
loop_
_entity.id
_entity.type
_entity.pdbx_description
1 polymer ?
#
loop_
_entity_poly.entity_id
_entity_poly.type
_entity_poly.pdbx_seq_one_letter_code
_entity_poly.pdbx_strand_id
1 'polypeptide(L)'
;MKKLYLMLSMLFAFGAAANAVPAKKLQKVITLTNGTQVSVELRGDEYLSWWEGTDGTAYRTTAADENVFEAFDLEAQKPAAAARRARTEQGRVARLARVKNSLKGADDKMRGLGGDHITYKGVKKGLVVLVDFKNKKFADGHDLEYYKNVINGKDFTDEEEGYVGSVRDYFLAQSNGQFELDFDVVGPVTMSKNYGYYGNDGAYQKDEKVYEMIKEACDGIQDKVNLKDYDWDGDGEADQVFFLYAGLGQASGGSASTIWPHESELRYWPCGVLSYSTGKINTYACANELQPEGQNSSRYISAGIGTICHEFSHCLGFADMYDTTGGGGYGMSVFDVMDQGSYNGNGFVPCNYTAFERIYAGWVEAIELIDPATVKDMKSVSDYGRPFIMYNYKNTNEYFLMENRQNTGWDEGLYGSNGLLITHVNYVPSRWANNSVNSSAEKIQCCTVVNADGSRENTQYSLQGDLYPYEVKGVTMNDEFTDESEPAAKLYTKNSDNSYALGIPITQIKRSKGSVSFLVCGGDDKNVIDNTFNGVVDGINGVTVVKKTVDNRIYSIDGRYLGTDASALGKGIYVVGGKKIVK
;
A
#
# COMPACT_ATOMS: atom_id res chain seq x y z
N MET A 1 -53.37 -18.97 10.27
CA MET A 1 -52.70 -17.90 11.04
C MET A 1 -51.36 -18.42 11.55
N LYS A 2 -50.33 -18.33 10.71
CA LYS A 2 -48.88 -18.45 10.99
C LYS A 2 -48.21 -18.40 9.62
N LYS A 3 -47.12 -17.63 9.49
CA LYS A 3 -46.31 -17.35 8.29
C LYS A 3 -46.82 -16.24 7.36
N LEU A 4 -46.69 -14.99 7.83
CA LEU A 4 -46.50 -13.84 6.93
C LEU A 4 -45.80 -12.68 7.67
N TYR A 5 -44.58 -12.90 8.16
CA TYR A 5 -43.70 -11.82 8.64
C TYR A 5 -42.25 -12.27 8.46
N LEU A 6 -41.70 -12.08 7.26
CA LEU A 6 -40.25 -12.11 7.00
C LEU A 6 -39.93 -11.59 5.59
N MET A 7 -40.48 -10.44 5.22
CA MET A 7 -40.06 -9.69 4.03
C MET A 7 -40.53 -8.23 4.19
N LEU A 8 -39.99 -7.52 5.19
CA LEU A 8 -40.00 -6.05 5.19
C LEU A 8 -39.03 -5.51 6.26
N SER A 9 -37.74 -5.68 6.02
CA SER A 9 -36.69 -4.88 6.68
C SER A 9 -35.45 -4.78 5.79
N MET A 10 -35.63 -4.48 4.50
CA MET A 10 -34.66 -3.65 3.78
C MET A 10 -34.96 -2.19 4.15
N LEU A 11 -34.87 -1.87 5.44
CA LEU A 11 -34.69 -0.49 5.83
C LEU A 11 -33.36 -0.03 5.23
N PHE A 12 -33.35 1.18 4.69
CA PHE A 12 -32.14 1.94 4.37
C PHE A 12 -31.25 2.01 5.63
N ALA A 13 -30.47 0.97 5.87
CA ALA A 13 -29.41 1.00 6.85
C ALA A 13 -28.26 1.79 6.20
N PHE A 14 -28.09 3.03 6.63
CA PHE A 14 -26.80 3.72 6.51
C PHE A 14 -25.73 2.75 7.00
N GLY A 15 -24.77 2.41 6.15
CA GLY A 15 -23.71 1.47 6.50
C GLY A 15 -22.39 2.04 6.04
N ALA A 16 -21.38 1.96 6.92
CA ALA A 16 -20.02 2.41 6.67
C ALA A 16 -19.49 1.92 5.32
N ALA A 17 -18.98 2.84 4.52
CA ALA A 17 -18.13 2.53 3.37
C ALA A 17 -16.67 2.69 3.81
N ALA A 18 -15.93 1.62 4.08
CA ALA A 18 -14.57 1.70 4.63
C ALA A 18 -13.57 0.80 3.91
N ASN A 19 -12.32 1.21 3.75
CA ASN A 19 -11.19 0.32 3.46
C ASN A 19 -10.25 0.39 4.65
N ALA A 20 -9.59 -0.71 5.01
CA ALA A 20 -8.88 -0.76 6.28
C ALA A 20 -7.76 -1.79 6.28
N VAL A 21 -6.81 -1.54 7.18
CA VAL A 21 -5.78 -2.50 7.54
C VAL A 21 -6.43 -3.82 8.00
N PRO A 22 -5.88 -4.99 7.58
CA PRO A 22 -6.36 -6.26 8.09
C PRO A 22 -6.07 -6.38 9.59
N ALA A 23 -6.71 -7.36 10.25
CA ALA A 23 -6.34 -7.74 11.59
C ALA A 23 -4.82 -8.00 11.70
N LYS A 24 -4.17 -7.36 12.67
CA LYS A 24 -2.83 -7.77 13.11
C LYS A 24 -2.96 -9.18 13.67
N LYS A 25 -2.11 -10.11 13.19
CA LYS A 25 -2.08 -11.52 13.64
C LYS A 25 -1.58 -11.63 15.09
N LEU A 26 -2.43 -11.23 16.03
CA LEU A 26 -2.17 -11.20 17.46
C LEU A 26 -2.82 -12.40 18.13
N GLN A 27 -2.05 -13.06 18.98
CA GLN A 27 -2.55 -14.17 19.80
C GLN A 27 -2.85 -13.71 21.21
N LYS A 28 -3.95 -14.21 21.77
CA LYS A 28 -4.24 -14.08 23.20
C LYS A 28 -5.00 -15.26 23.78
N VAL A 29 -5.07 -15.34 25.11
CA VAL A 29 -5.97 -16.24 25.82
C VAL A 29 -7.28 -15.53 26.14
N ILE A 30 -8.41 -16.09 25.70
CA ILE A 30 -9.76 -15.61 26.01
C ILE A 30 -10.46 -16.51 27.04
N THR A 31 -11.46 -15.95 27.72
CA THR A 31 -12.32 -16.69 28.66
C THR A 31 -13.72 -16.84 28.06
N LEU A 32 -14.20 -18.07 27.95
CA LEU A 32 -15.54 -18.38 27.46
C LEU A 32 -16.60 -18.21 28.56
N THR A 33 -17.88 -18.19 28.17
CA THR A 33 -19.03 -18.08 29.10
C THR A 33 -19.09 -19.15 30.18
N ASN A 34 -18.49 -20.33 29.95
CA ASN A 34 -18.38 -21.42 30.94
C ASN A 34 -17.10 -21.36 31.79
N GLY A 35 -16.27 -20.33 31.64
CA GLY A 35 -14.99 -20.16 32.33
C GLY A 35 -13.80 -20.86 31.66
N THR A 36 -14.01 -21.63 30.58
CA THR A 36 -12.92 -22.26 29.84
C THR A 36 -12.02 -21.20 29.19
N GLN A 37 -10.71 -21.40 29.26
CA GLN A 37 -9.72 -20.57 28.59
C GLN A 37 -9.31 -21.18 27.25
N VAL A 38 -9.23 -20.35 26.20
CA VAL A 38 -8.86 -20.77 24.84
C VAL A 38 -7.82 -19.82 24.28
N SER A 39 -6.77 -20.37 23.66
CA SER A 39 -5.81 -19.57 22.89
C SER A 39 -6.38 -19.27 21.51
N VAL A 40 -6.39 -18.00 21.13
CA VAL A 40 -7.00 -17.51 19.89
C VAL A 40 -6.12 -16.50 19.18
N GLU A 41 -6.29 -16.37 17.88
CA GLU A 41 -5.65 -15.36 17.03
C GLU A 41 -6.70 -14.41 16.43
N LEU A 42 -6.42 -13.11 16.38
CA LEU A 42 -7.30 -12.14 15.73
C LEU A 42 -7.27 -12.34 14.21
N ARG A 43 -8.45 -12.36 13.59
CA ARG A 43 -8.67 -12.57 12.16
C ARG A 43 -9.66 -11.56 11.60
N GLY A 44 -9.60 -11.39 10.28
CA GLY A 44 -10.58 -10.63 9.50
C GLY A 44 -10.21 -9.17 9.33
N ASP A 45 -11.23 -8.34 9.12
CA ASP A 45 -11.11 -6.93 8.77
C ASP A 45 -12.28 -6.09 9.31
N GLU A 46 -12.40 -4.85 8.86
CA GLU A 46 -13.42 -3.85 9.23
C GLU A 46 -14.86 -4.27 8.89
N TYR A 47 -15.06 -5.32 8.10
CA TYR A 47 -16.40 -5.85 7.83
C TYR A 47 -16.74 -7.06 8.66
N LEU A 48 -15.76 -7.90 8.98
CA LEU A 48 -15.96 -9.10 9.80
C LEU A 48 -14.63 -9.50 10.43
N SER A 49 -14.56 -9.32 11.75
CA SER A 49 -13.40 -9.69 12.56
C SER A 49 -13.79 -10.71 13.62
N TRP A 50 -12.93 -11.67 13.91
CA TRP A 50 -13.16 -12.68 14.95
C TRP A 50 -11.87 -13.12 15.62
N TRP A 51 -12.00 -13.78 16.77
CA TRP A 51 -10.92 -14.50 17.40
C TRP A 51 -11.03 -15.97 17.02
N GLU A 52 -9.98 -16.53 16.43
CA GLU A 52 -9.97 -17.89 15.90
C GLU A 52 -9.17 -18.82 16.81
N GLY A 53 -9.79 -19.89 17.29
CA GLY A 53 -9.11 -20.96 18.02
C GLY A 53 -8.20 -21.78 17.10
N THR A 54 -7.25 -22.51 17.68
CA THR A 54 -6.34 -23.40 16.93
C THR A 54 -7.07 -24.52 16.17
N ASP A 55 -8.32 -24.80 16.52
CA ASP A 55 -9.21 -25.76 15.85
C ASP A 55 -10.07 -25.13 14.74
N GLY A 56 -9.91 -23.83 14.47
CA GLY A 56 -10.70 -23.06 13.51
C GLY A 56 -12.03 -22.54 14.05
N THR A 57 -12.34 -22.73 15.35
CA THR A 57 -13.57 -22.20 15.94
C THR A 57 -13.52 -20.67 16.02
N ALA A 58 -14.56 -19.99 15.53
CA ALA A 58 -14.67 -18.53 15.58
C ALA A 58 -15.38 -18.05 16.86
N TYR A 59 -14.76 -17.09 17.54
CA TYR A 59 -15.22 -16.50 18.78
C TYR A 59 -15.38 -14.97 18.67
N ARG A 60 -16.33 -14.44 19.44
CA ARG A 60 -16.57 -13.00 19.59
C ARG A 60 -16.88 -12.66 21.05
N THR A 61 -16.79 -11.39 21.41
CA THR A 61 -17.19 -10.89 22.73
C THR A 61 -18.71 -11.01 22.91
N THR A 62 -19.15 -11.28 24.14
CA THR A 62 -20.58 -11.25 24.47
C THR A 62 -21.08 -9.80 24.56
N ALA A 63 -22.38 -9.60 24.37
CA ALA A 63 -23.00 -8.28 24.54
C ALA A 63 -23.03 -7.79 26.01
N ALA A 64 -22.87 -8.71 26.97
CA ALA A 64 -22.96 -8.39 28.39
C ALA A 64 -21.60 -8.01 29.02
N ASP A 65 -20.52 -8.59 28.51
CA ASP A 65 -19.15 -8.38 29.01
C ASP A 65 -18.15 -8.53 27.85
N GLU A 66 -17.36 -7.48 27.61
CA GLU A 66 -16.33 -7.43 26.55
C GLU A 66 -15.12 -8.33 26.84
N ASN A 67 -15.01 -8.88 28.06
CA ASN A 67 -13.95 -9.82 28.45
C ASN A 67 -14.39 -11.29 28.36
N VAL A 68 -15.67 -11.55 28.11
CA VAL A 68 -16.22 -12.89 27.99
C VAL A 68 -16.57 -13.17 26.54
N PHE A 69 -16.23 -14.37 26.07
CA PHE A 69 -16.34 -14.76 24.68
C PHE A 69 -17.34 -15.92 24.48
N GLU A 70 -17.95 -15.93 23.30
CA GLU A 70 -18.83 -17.00 22.84
C GLU A 70 -18.43 -17.43 21.43
N ALA A 71 -18.60 -18.72 21.13
CA ALA A 71 -18.48 -19.21 19.77
C ALA A 71 -19.68 -18.72 18.94
N PHE A 72 -19.46 -18.43 17.66
CA PHE A 72 -20.53 -18.01 16.75
C PHE A 72 -20.39 -18.64 15.37
N ASP A 73 -21.50 -18.70 14.64
CA ASP A 73 -21.52 -19.16 13.25
C ASP A 73 -20.96 -18.07 12.32
N LEU A 74 -19.69 -18.21 11.96
CA LEU A 74 -18.98 -17.29 11.07
C LEU A 74 -19.62 -17.25 9.67
N GLU A 75 -20.03 -18.41 9.14
CA GLU A 75 -20.60 -18.51 7.79
C GLU A 75 -21.93 -17.75 7.70
N ALA A 76 -22.73 -17.76 8.77
CA ALA A 76 -23.96 -16.99 8.84
C ALA A 76 -23.73 -15.45 8.80
N GLN A 77 -22.53 -14.97 9.18
CA GLN A 77 -22.21 -13.53 9.18
C GLN A 77 -21.62 -13.04 7.86
N LYS A 78 -21.00 -13.91 7.05
CA LYS A 78 -20.36 -13.55 5.79
C LYS A 78 -21.28 -12.79 4.81
N PRO A 79 -22.57 -13.15 4.61
CA PRO A 79 -23.44 -12.40 3.69
C PRO A 79 -23.65 -10.94 4.08
N ALA A 80 -23.75 -10.64 5.39
CA ALA A 80 -23.92 -9.28 5.87
C ALA A 80 -22.64 -8.44 5.65
N ALA A 81 -21.47 -9.05 5.87
CA ALA A 81 -20.18 -8.44 5.59
C ALA A 81 -19.98 -8.16 4.10
N ALA A 82 -20.30 -9.13 3.24
CA ALA A 82 -20.26 -8.97 1.79
C ALA A 82 -21.18 -7.84 1.29
N ALA A 83 -22.40 -7.74 1.84
CA ALA A 83 -23.33 -6.66 1.49
C ALA A 83 -22.85 -5.27 1.93
N ARG A 84 -22.06 -5.17 3.01
CA ARG A 84 -21.40 -3.92 3.42
C ARG A 84 -20.25 -3.57 2.47
N ARG A 85 -19.35 -4.52 2.16
CA ARG A 85 -18.26 -4.33 1.17
C ARG A 85 -18.79 -3.80 -0.15
N ALA A 86 -19.81 -4.46 -0.71
CA ALA A 86 -20.38 -4.06 -2.00
C ALA A 86 -20.88 -2.60 -2.05
N ARG A 87 -21.21 -1.98 -0.91
CA ARG A 87 -21.56 -0.55 -0.85
C ARG A 87 -20.32 0.34 -0.88
N THR A 88 -19.27 -0.02 -0.15
CA THR A 88 -17.97 0.66 -0.20
C THR A 88 -17.39 0.65 -1.60
N GLU A 89 -17.45 -0.51 -2.27
CA GLU A 89 -16.98 -0.69 -3.63
C GLU A 89 -17.60 0.33 -4.58
N GLN A 90 -18.92 0.58 -4.46
CA GLN A 90 -19.60 1.59 -5.26
C GLN A 90 -19.10 3.01 -4.97
N GLY A 91 -18.81 3.34 -3.71
CA GLY A 91 -18.27 4.63 -3.31
C GLY A 91 -16.87 4.87 -3.82
N ARG A 92 -15.98 3.90 -3.61
CA ARG A 92 -14.60 3.93 -4.13
C ARG A 92 -14.58 4.05 -5.65
N VAL A 93 -15.38 3.27 -6.38
CA VAL A 93 -15.52 3.40 -7.85
C VAL A 93 -15.98 4.80 -8.23
N ALA A 94 -16.99 5.34 -7.55
CA ALA A 94 -17.49 6.68 -7.82
C ALA A 94 -16.44 7.75 -7.50
N ARG A 95 -15.66 7.60 -6.43
CA ARG A 95 -14.55 8.50 -6.06
C ARG A 95 -13.48 8.49 -7.12
N LEU A 96 -12.96 7.30 -7.46
CA LEU A 96 -11.95 7.13 -8.51
C LEU A 96 -12.43 7.67 -9.87
N ALA A 97 -13.72 7.54 -10.18
CA ALA A 97 -14.31 8.14 -11.38
C ALA A 97 -14.37 9.68 -11.33
N ARG A 98 -14.69 10.28 -10.18
CA ARG A 98 -14.69 11.75 -9.99
C ARG A 98 -13.28 12.31 -10.12
N VAL A 99 -12.35 11.72 -9.39
CA VAL A 99 -10.89 11.92 -9.47
C VAL A 99 -10.44 11.86 -10.93
N LYS A 100 -10.76 10.80 -11.68
CA LYS A 100 -10.40 10.68 -13.10
C LYS A 100 -10.96 11.82 -13.98
N ASN A 101 -12.10 12.38 -13.62
CA ASN A 101 -12.77 13.45 -14.34
C ASN A 101 -12.27 14.86 -13.96
N SER A 102 -11.76 15.07 -12.74
CA SER A 102 -11.21 16.37 -12.29
C SER A 102 -9.85 16.68 -12.93
N LEU A 103 -9.10 15.66 -13.34
CA LEU A 103 -7.78 15.76 -13.98
C LEU A 103 -7.83 16.53 -15.32
N LYS A 104 -7.22 17.72 -15.34
CA LYS A 104 -7.11 18.62 -16.50
C LYS A 104 -5.74 18.53 -17.18
N GLY A 105 -5.46 17.44 -17.92
CA GLY A 105 -4.26 17.37 -18.75
C GLY A 105 -3.71 15.96 -18.95
N ALA A 106 -2.67 15.83 -19.77
CA ALA A 106 -1.91 14.59 -19.93
C ALA A 106 -0.91 14.37 -18.77
N ASP A 107 -0.42 15.45 -18.14
CA ASP A 107 0.57 15.36 -17.07
C ASP A 107 -0.03 14.83 -15.76
N ASP A 108 -1.31 15.09 -15.49
CA ASP A 108 -2.04 14.53 -14.33
C ASP A 108 -2.60 13.12 -14.59
N LYS A 109 -2.56 12.66 -15.86
CA LYS A 109 -3.10 11.35 -16.30
C LYS A 109 -1.98 10.50 -16.89
N MET A 110 -1.35 9.67 -16.06
CA MET A 110 -0.45 8.65 -16.58
C MET A 110 -1.26 7.42 -17.02
N ARG A 111 -1.08 7.01 -18.30
CA ARG A 111 -1.53 5.70 -18.79
C ARG A 111 -0.42 4.70 -18.54
N GLY A 112 -0.47 4.05 -17.38
CA GLY A 112 0.54 3.08 -16.95
C GLY A 112 -0.01 1.66 -16.75
N LEU A 113 0.89 0.76 -16.37
CA LEU A 113 0.51 -0.52 -15.77
C LEU A 113 -0.50 -0.29 -14.64
N GLY A 114 -1.59 -1.06 -14.63
CA GLY A 114 -2.67 -0.88 -13.68
C GLY A 114 -3.72 0.19 -14.08
N GLY A 115 -3.75 0.65 -15.34
CA GLY A 115 -4.85 1.48 -15.86
C GLY A 115 -4.70 2.98 -15.59
N ASP A 116 -5.78 3.75 -15.77
CA ASP A 116 -5.78 5.20 -15.54
C ASP A 116 -5.79 5.49 -14.03
N HIS A 117 -4.84 6.30 -13.56
CA HIS A 117 -4.69 6.68 -12.16
C HIS A 117 -4.15 8.11 -12.02
N ILE A 118 -4.34 8.71 -10.84
CA ILE A 118 -3.64 9.96 -10.47
C ILE A 118 -2.24 9.61 -10.03
N THR A 119 -1.25 10.31 -10.59
CA THR A 119 0.11 10.31 -10.06
C THR A 119 0.31 11.53 -9.18
N TYR A 120 0.63 11.32 -7.91
CA TYR A 120 0.97 12.42 -7.02
C TYR A 120 2.50 12.61 -7.00
N LYS A 121 2.92 13.83 -7.32
CA LYS A 121 4.32 14.27 -7.29
C LYS A 121 4.43 15.67 -6.66
N GLY A 122 5.65 16.04 -6.32
CA GLY A 122 5.98 17.29 -5.62
C GLY A 122 5.52 17.26 -4.17
N VAL A 123 5.47 18.46 -3.58
CA VAL A 123 5.00 18.65 -2.21
C VAL A 123 3.49 18.81 -2.20
N LYS A 124 2.80 18.04 -1.35
CA LYS A 124 1.36 18.14 -1.11
C LYS A 124 1.09 18.34 0.38
N LYS A 125 0.15 19.22 0.72
CA LYS A 125 -0.27 19.46 2.10
C LYS A 125 -1.25 18.37 2.54
N GLY A 126 -1.04 17.78 3.71
CA GLY A 126 -2.02 16.90 4.36
C GLY A 126 -2.49 17.50 5.69
N LEU A 127 -3.66 17.08 6.18
CA LEU A 127 -4.14 17.47 7.52
C LEU A 127 -4.17 16.25 8.43
N VAL A 128 -3.52 16.34 9.60
CA VAL A 128 -3.66 15.36 10.70
C VAL A 128 -4.31 16.04 11.90
N VAL A 129 -5.43 15.49 12.34
CA VAL A 129 -6.17 15.94 13.53
C VAL A 129 -5.95 14.92 14.65
N LEU A 130 -5.36 15.38 15.75
CA LEU A 130 -5.23 14.59 16.97
C LEU A 130 -6.57 14.59 17.72
N VAL A 131 -7.04 13.42 18.14
CA VAL A 131 -8.33 13.23 18.79
C VAL A 131 -8.17 12.58 20.16
N ASP A 132 -8.59 13.31 21.18
CA ASP A 132 -8.77 12.83 22.55
C ASP A 132 -10.22 12.42 22.78
N PHE A 133 -10.46 11.57 23.77
CA PHE A 133 -11.79 11.29 24.29
C PHE A 133 -11.96 11.81 25.71
N LYS A 134 -13.22 11.91 26.16
CA LYS A 134 -13.53 12.38 27.52
C LYS A 134 -12.83 11.57 28.62
N ASN A 135 -12.68 10.26 28.43
CA ASN A 135 -12.08 9.33 29.39
C ASN A 135 -10.74 8.73 28.92
N LYS A 136 -10.25 9.09 27.73
CA LYS A 136 -9.00 8.56 27.19
C LYS A 136 -8.25 9.69 26.50
N LYS A 137 -7.07 9.99 27.05
CA LYS A 137 -6.13 10.96 26.52
C LYS A 137 -4.98 10.24 25.85
N PHE A 138 -4.29 10.93 24.95
CA PHE A 138 -2.96 10.51 24.49
C PHE A 138 -2.07 10.20 25.71
N ALA A 139 -1.20 9.21 25.55
CA ALA A 139 -0.28 8.76 26.57
C ALA A 139 0.68 9.89 26.98
N ASP A 140 1.21 9.80 28.20
CA ASP A 140 2.18 10.78 28.70
C ASP A 140 3.39 10.84 27.74
N GLY A 141 3.73 12.05 27.27
CA GLY A 141 4.80 12.28 26.30
C GLY A 141 4.34 12.31 24.82
N HIS A 142 3.16 11.76 24.50
CA HIS A 142 2.58 11.81 23.15
C HIS A 142 1.81 13.12 22.93
N ASP A 143 2.50 14.25 23.08
CA ASP A 143 1.90 15.57 22.86
C ASP A 143 1.90 15.98 21.37
N LEU A 144 1.44 17.22 21.10
CA LEU A 144 1.38 17.75 19.74
C LEU A 144 2.76 17.81 19.08
N GLU A 145 3.82 18.09 19.83
CA GLU A 145 5.18 18.20 19.28
C GLU A 145 5.76 16.82 18.97
N TYR A 146 5.51 15.83 19.85
CA TYR A 146 5.79 14.42 19.56
C TYR A 146 5.17 14.02 18.22
N TYR A 147 3.88 14.28 18.00
CA TYR A 147 3.24 13.89 16.74
C TYR A 147 3.67 14.71 15.54
N LYS A 148 4.07 15.97 15.70
CA LYS A 148 4.71 16.69 14.59
C LYS A 148 6.00 16.00 14.15
N ASN A 149 6.78 15.46 15.07
CA ASN A 149 7.98 14.70 14.74
C ASN A 149 7.66 13.34 14.12
N VAL A 150 6.72 12.58 14.69
CA VAL A 150 6.28 11.28 14.13
C VAL A 150 5.69 11.43 12.72
N ILE A 151 4.97 12.51 12.45
CA ILE A 151 4.31 12.73 11.16
C ILE A 151 5.23 13.42 10.14
N ASN A 152 5.95 14.49 10.52
CA ASN A 152 6.71 15.34 9.59
C ASN A 152 8.22 15.38 9.83
N GLY A 153 8.71 14.83 10.95
CA GLY A 153 10.11 14.94 11.32
C GLY A 153 10.99 14.43 10.19
N LYS A 154 11.92 15.26 9.72
CA LYS A 154 12.82 14.87 8.64
C LYS A 154 13.88 13.93 9.20
N ASP A 155 14.06 12.79 8.53
CA ASP A 155 15.00 11.75 8.96
C ASP A 155 14.75 11.37 10.44
N PHE A 156 13.47 11.32 10.84
CA PHE A 156 13.08 11.13 12.23
C PHE A 156 13.41 9.72 12.70
N THR A 157 14.09 9.59 13.83
CA THR A 157 14.41 8.30 14.42
C THR A 157 14.26 8.38 15.93
N ASP A 158 13.74 7.31 16.52
CA ASP A 158 13.69 7.11 17.97
C ASP A 158 13.93 5.64 18.25
N GLU A 159 15.15 5.30 18.66
CA GLU A 159 15.54 3.91 18.93
C GLU A 159 14.87 3.36 20.21
N GLU A 160 14.43 4.21 21.13
CA GLU A 160 13.79 3.77 22.37
C GLU A 160 12.36 3.28 22.10
N GLU A 161 11.62 3.97 21.24
CA GLU A 161 10.28 3.55 20.81
C GLU A 161 10.29 2.61 19.59
N GLY A 162 11.30 2.74 18.71
CA GLY A 162 11.49 1.92 17.53
C GLY A 162 11.28 2.62 16.17
N TYR A 163 11.06 3.94 16.15
CA TYR A 163 10.86 4.69 14.90
C TYR A 163 12.15 4.77 14.08
N VAL A 164 12.04 4.43 12.80
CA VAL A 164 13.12 4.52 11.81
C VAL A 164 12.90 5.62 10.76
N GLY A 165 11.78 6.33 10.85
CA GLY A 165 11.38 7.41 9.97
C GLY A 165 10.03 7.99 10.40
N SER A 166 9.72 9.20 9.95
CA SER A 166 8.36 9.76 10.04
C SER A 166 7.45 9.25 8.92
N VAL A 167 6.15 9.56 9.02
CA VAL A 167 5.21 9.35 7.92
C VAL A 167 5.67 10.07 6.65
N ARG A 168 6.14 11.31 6.76
CA ARG A 168 6.73 12.07 5.65
C ARG A 168 7.93 11.35 5.05
N ASP A 169 8.86 10.85 5.88
CA ASP A 169 10.05 10.13 5.39
C ASP A 169 9.68 8.85 4.66
N TYR A 170 8.66 8.12 5.15
CA TYR A 170 8.16 6.91 4.48
C TYR A 170 7.71 7.23 3.05
N PHE A 171 6.74 8.14 2.87
CA PHE A 171 6.21 8.46 1.53
C PHE A 171 7.27 9.08 0.60
N LEU A 172 8.21 9.84 1.15
CA LEU A 172 9.34 10.39 0.39
C LEU A 172 10.28 9.27 -0.10
N ALA A 173 10.59 8.30 0.75
CA ALA A 173 11.42 7.16 0.38
C ALA A 173 10.72 6.28 -0.68
N GLN A 174 9.43 5.99 -0.48
CA GLN A 174 8.62 5.16 -1.38
C GLN A 174 8.50 5.72 -2.80
N SER A 175 8.61 7.04 -2.94
CA SER A 175 8.49 7.74 -4.22
C SER A 175 9.82 8.07 -4.89
N ASN A 176 10.95 7.57 -4.35
CA ASN A 176 12.30 7.96 -4.74
C ASN A 176 12.49 9.49 -4.70
N GLY A 177 11.91 10.15 -3.70
CA GLY A 177 11.96 11.61 -3.53
C GLY A 177 11.01 12.41 -4.43
N GLN A 178 10.13 11.76 -5.21
CA GLN A 178 9.23 12.47 -6.13
C GLN A 178 7.96 12.98 -5.47
N PHE A 179 7.57 12.47 -4.31
CA PHE A 179 6.35 12.83 -3.61
C PHE A 179 6.64 13.09 -2.14
N GLU A 180 6.30 14.28 -1.68
CA GLU A 180 6.48 14.72 -0.30
C GLU A 180 5.14 15.14 0.27
N LEU A 181 4.83 14.65 1.47
CA LEU A 181 3.69 15.09 2.25
C LEU A 181 4.15 16.03 3.36
N ASP A 182 3.64 17.26 3.34
CA ASP A 182 3.86 18.27 4.37
C ASP A 182 2.58 18.43 5.19
N PHE A 183 2.49 17.75 6.33
CA PHE A 183 1.25 17.72 7.11
C PHE A 183 1.13 18.93 8.03
N ASP A 184 -0.07 19.52 8.11
CA ASP A 184 -0.44 20.33 9.25
C ASP A 184 -1.01 19.42 10.34
N VAL A 185 -0.35 19.38 11.51
CA VAL A 185 -0.80 18.60 12.66
C VAL A 185 -1.49 19.52 13.66
N VAL A 186 -2.76 19.27 13.95
CA VAL A 186 -3.59 20.11 14.83
C VAL A 186 -4.29 19.28 15.90
N GLY A 187 -4.70 19.94 16.98
CA GLY A 187 -5.35 19.30 18.13
C GLY A 187 -4.41 19.22 19.35
N PRO A 188 -4.69 18.32 20.31
CA PRO A 188 -5.81 17.38 20.32
C PRO A 188 -7.17 18.07 20.50
N VAL A 189 -8.19 17.56 19.80
CA VAL A 189 -9.59 17.91 20.05
C VAL A 189 -10.18 16.86 20.99
N THR A 190 -10.73 17.28 22.12
CA THR A 190 -11.37 16.35 23.07
C THR A 190 -12.82 16.13 22.73
N MET A 191 -13.15 14.90 22.38
CA MET A 191 -14.51 14.46 22.11
C MET A 191 -15.39 14.48 23.36
N SER A 192 -16.67 14.80 23.17
CA SER A 192 -17.66 15.02 24.23
C SER A 192 -18.08 13.73 24.94
N LYS A 193 -17.90 12.57 24.29
CA LYS A 193 -18.22 11.25 24.84
C LYS A 193 -16.95 10.44 25.14
N ASN A 194 -17.16 9.32 25.82
CA ASN A 194 -16.11 8.38 26.13
C ASN A 194 -15.70 7.62 24.87
N TYR A 195 -14.48 7.10 24.86
CA TYR A 195 -13.89 6.36 23.75
C TYR A 195 -14.81 5.26 23.20
N GLY A 196 -15.35 4.43 24.10
CA GLY A 196 -16.29 3.35 23.76
C GLY A 196 -17.59 3.80 23.11
N TYR A 197 -18.00 5.06 23.27
CA TYR A 197 -19.20 5.55 22.57
C TYR A 197 -18.99 5.56 21.06
N TYR A 198 -17.79 5.95 20.60
CA TYR A 198 -17.48 6.14 19.19
C TYR A 198 -17.07 4.83 18.50
N GLY A 199 -16.34 3.96 19.20
CA GLY A 199 -15.82 2.69 18.67
C GLY A 199 -16.63 1.43 19.03
N ASN A 200 -17.84 1.57 19.57
CA ASN A 200 -18.68 0.40 19.85
C ASN A 200 -19.24 -0.19 18.54
N ASP A 201 -19.07 -1.50 18.39
CA ASP A 201 -19.74 -2.29 17.37
C ASP A 201 -21.27 -2.36 17.63
N GLY A 202 -22.06 -2.02 16.61
CA GLY A 202 -23.49 -2.27 16.58
C GLY A 202 -23.82 -3.68 16.10
N ALA A 203 -25.10 -4.08 16.17
CA ALA A 203 -25.54 -5.43 15.81
C ALA A 203 -25.27 -5.80 14.33
N TYR A 204 -25.16 -4.80 13.45
CA TYR A 204 -25.02 -4.99 12.00
C TYR A 204 -23.89 -4.17 11.37
N GLN A 205 -23.14 -3.41 12.16
CA GLN A 205 -22.13 -2.47 11.70
C GLN A 205 -21.07 -2.26 12.77
N LYS A 206 -19.79 -2.29 12.38
CA LYS A 206 -18.69 -1.89 13.26
C LYS A 206 -18.63 -0.38 13.40
N ASP A 207 -18.16 0.11 14.53
CA ASP A 207 -17.91 1.53 14.78
C ASP A 207 -19.11 2.43 14.43
N GLU A 208 -20.31 2.08 14.91
CA GLU A 208 -21.58 2.71 14.46
C GLU A 208 -21.59 4.24 14.64
N LYS A 209 -20.75 4.75 15.54
CA LYS A 209 -20.70 6.15 15.96
C LYS A 209 -19.40 6.87 15.60
N VAL A 210 -18.50 6.26 14.83
CA VAL A 210 -17.23 6.92 14.45
C VAL A 210 -17.45 8.22 13.66
N TYR A 211 -18.49 8.28 12.81
CA TYR A 211 -18.81 9.51 12.09
C TYR A 211 -19.13 10.70 13.01
N GLU A 212 -19.62 10.46 14.23
CA GLU A 212 -19.85 11.51 15.22
C GLU A 212 -18.52 12.03 15.80
N MET A 213 -17.51 11.16 15.95
CA MET A 213 -16.14 11.56 16.32
C MET A 213 -15.53 12.44 15.24
N ILE A 214 -15.59 12.00 13.98
CA ILE A 214 -15.03 12.75 12.84
C ILE A 214 -15.69 14.12 12.72
N LYS A 215 -17.03 14.17 12.77
CA LYS A 215 -17.76 15.44 12.73
C LYS A 215 -17.36 16.37 13.88
N GLU A 216 -17.32 15.87 15.11
CA GLU A 216 -16.97 16.68 16.29
C GLU A 216 -15.53 17.19 16.21
N ALA A 217 -14.59 16.37 15.73
CA ALA A 217 -13.20 16.76 15.52
C ALA A 217 -13.07 17.85 14.45
N CYS A 218 -13.74 17.69 13.30
CA CYS A 218 -13.80 18.70 12.24
C CYS A 218 -14.39 20.03 12.75
N ASP A 219 -15.50 19.96 13.49
CA ASP A 219 -16.14 21.14 14.08
C ASP A 219 -15.17 21.86 15.05
N GLY A 220 -14.31 21.12 15.76
CA GLY A 220 -13.31 21.67 16.70
C GLY A 220 -12.07 22.29 16.06
N ILE A 221 -11.83 22.06 14.75
CA ILE A 221 -10.67 22.60 14.00
C ILE A 221 -11.06 23.54 12.87
N GLN A 222 -12.35 23.70 12.56
CA GLN A 222 -12.82 24.48 11.40
C GLN A 222 -12.28 25.92 11.33
N ASP A 223 -12.08 26.58 12.48
CA ASP A 223 -11.54 27.95 12.58
C ASP A 223 -10.00 28.01 12.65
N LYS A 224 -9.32 26.86 12.66
CA LYS A 224 -7.86 26.73 12.80
C LYS A 224 -7.17 26.34 11.50
N VAL A 225 -7.91 25.86 10.51
CA VAL A 225 -7.36 25.37 9.24
C VAL A 225 -8.12 25.95 8.06
N ASN A 226 -7.43 26.04 6.92
CA ASN A 226 -8.05 26.40 5.66
C ASN A 226 -8.12 25.15 4.77
N LEU A 227 -9.31 24.56 4.64
CA LEU A 227 -9.47 23.26 3.97
C LEU A 227 -9.05 23.27 2.49
N LYS A 228 -9.06 24.45 1.85
CA LYS A 228 -8.57 24.64 0.49
C LYS A 228 -7.08 24.29 0.32
N ASP A 229 -6.29 24.32 1.39
CA ASP A 229 -4.87 23.98 1.31
C ASP A 229 -4.66 22.47 1.07
N TYR A 230 -5.67 21.64 1.37
CA TYR A 230 -5.66 20.19 1.20
C TYR A 230 -6.51 19.71 0.01
N ASP A 231 -6.99 20.64 -0.84
CA ASP A 231 -7.74 20.37 -2.08
C ASP A 231 -6.74 20.35 -3.24
N TRP A 232 -6.17 19.17 -3.50
CA TRP A 232 -5.09 18.94 -4.47
C TRP A 232 -5.59 18.92 -5.92
N ASP A 233 -6.86 18.57 -6.14
CA ASP A 233 -7.45 18.46 -7.48
C ASP A 233 -8.40 19.62 -7.86
N GLY A 234 -8.70 20.50 -6.90
CA GLY A 234 -9.47 21.73 -7.08
C GLY A 234 -10.99 21.53 -7.14
N ASP A 235 -11.52 20.42 -6.61
CA ASP A 235 -12.95 20.12 -6.58
C ASP A 235 -13.70 20.74 -5.40
N GLY A 236 -12.97 21.37 -4.46
CA GLY A 236 -13.49 22.03 -3.27
C GLY A 236 -13.70 21.10 -2.06
N GLU A 237 -13.32 19.83 -2.16
CA GLU A 237 -13.21 18.87 -1.06
C GLU A 237 -11.72 18.73 -0.66
N ALA A 238 -11.43 18.66 0.64
CA ALA A 238 -10.09 18.30 1.10
C ALA A 238 -9.84 16.82 0.76
N ASP A 239 -8.77 16.54 0.02
CA ASP A 239 -8.42 15.19 -0.43
C ASP A 239 -7.92 14.31 0.72
N GLN A 240 -7.29 14.93 1.73
CA GLN A 240 -6.61 14.23 2.81
C GLN A 240 -6.89 14.87 4.18
N VAL A 241 -7.73 14.19 4.96
CA VAL A 241 -7.88 14.49 6.38
C VAL A 241 -7.72 13.20 7.18
N PHE A 242 -6.67 13.15 7.98
CA PHE A 242 -6.32 12.00 8.81
C PHE A 242 -6.66 12.30 10.27
N PHE A 243 -7.24 11.33 10.97
CA PHE A 243 -7.59 11.44 12.39
C PHE A 243 -6.78 10.40 13.18
N LEU A 244 -5.81 10.88 13.97
CA LEU A 244 -5.10 10.02 14.92
C LEU A 244 -5.82 10.11 16.26
N TYR A 245 -6.31 8.99 16.78
CA TYR A 245 -7.08 8.97 18.02
C TYR A 245 -6.31 8.31 19.17
N ALA A 246 -6.49 8.85 20.37
CA ALA A 246 -5.88 8.36 21.59
C ALA A 246 -6.35 6.94 21.96
N GLY A 247 -5.43 6.08 22.38
CA GLY A 247 -5.72 4.71 22.81
C GLY A 247 -5.53 3.63 21.73
N LEU A 248 -6.18 2.47 21.92
CA LEU A 248 -5.93 1.24 21.18
C LEU A 248 -6.78 1.11 19.92
N GLY A 249 -6.26 0.48 18.86
CA GLY A 249 -7.05 0.11 17.69
C GLY A 249 -7.62 -1.30 17.79
N GLN A 250 -8.84 -1.50 17.31
CA GLN A 250 -9.46 -2.83 17.33
C GLN A 250 -8.69 -3.84 16.46
N ALA A 251 -8.18 -3.39 15.31
CA ALA A 251 -7.37 -4.19 14.37
C ALA A 251 -6.05 -4.69 15.00
N SER A 252 -5.55 -3.99 16.02
CA SER A 252 -4.28 -4.26 16.69
C SER A 252 -4.46 -4.71 18.14
N GLY A 253 -5.62 -5.29 18.48
CA GLY A 253 -5.83 -5.97 19.76
C GLY A 253 -6.59 -5.18 20.83
N GLY A 254 -7.14 -4.01 20.48
CA GLY A 254 -8.14 -3.29 21.28
C GLY A 254 -9.42 -4.11 21.51
N SER A 255 -10.28 -3.63 22.42
CA SER A 255 -11.59 -4.23 22.69
C SER A 255 -12.58 -3.95 21.55
N ALA A 256 -13.74 -4.61 21.57
CA ALA A 256 -14.83 -4.34 20.62
C ALA A 256 -15.49 -2.96 20.79
N SER A 257 -15.03 -2.18 21.77
CA SER A 257 -15.39 -0.80 22.04
C SER A 257 -14.34 0.21 21.54
N THR A 258 -13.28 -0.27 20.89
CA THR A 258 -12.28 0.57 20.22
C THR A 258 -12.54 0.62 18.72
N ILE A 259 -12.05 1.68 18.08
CA ILE A 259 -12.26 1.92 16.64
C ILE A 259 -11.36 0.99 15.83
N TRP A 260 -11.87 0.42 14.73
CA TRP A 260 -11.05 -0.21 13.71
C TRP A 260 -10.46 0.89 12.81
N PRO A 261 -9.12 1.05 12.70
CA PRO A 261 -8.51 2.01 11.76
C PRO A 261 -9.04 1.83 10.34
N HIS A 262 -9.37 2.91 9.63
CA HIS A 262 -9.93 2.82 8.28
C HIS A 262 -9.87 4.15 7.52
N GLU A 263 -9.98 4.08 6.19
CA GLU A 263 -10.41 5.14 5.28
C GLU A 263 -11.91 5.02 4.96
N SER A 264 -12.65 6.13 4.95
CA SER A 264 -14.09 6.14 4.66
C SER A 264 -14.57 7.46 4.06
N GLU A 265 -15.78 7.45 3.47
CA GLU A 265 -16.46 8.64 2.98
C GLU A 265 -17.72 8.98 3.81
N LEU A 266 -17.76 10.20 4.40
CA LEU A 266 -18.86 10.71 5.23
C LEU A 266 -20.21 10.80 4.52
N ARG A 267 -20.24 10.87 3.18
CA ARG A 267 -21.51 10.81 2.41
C ARG A 267 -22.35 9.55 2.64
N TYR A 268 -21.72 8.45 3.08
CA TYR A 268 -22.41 7.20 3.41
C TYR A 268 -22.85 7.10 4.87
N TRP A 269 -22.48 8.09 5.67
CA TRP A 269 -22.81 8.20 7.08
C TRP A 269 -23.96 9.19 7.31
N PRO A 270 -24.67 9.10 8.46
CA PRO A 270 -25.81 9.96 8.75
C PRO A 270 -25.50 11.47 8.73
N CYS A 271 -24.25 11.87 8.95
CA CYS A 271 -23.84 13.28 8.89
C CYS A 271 -23.71 13.85 7.47
N GLY A 272 -23.54 13.00 6.45
CA GLY A 272 -23.25 13.42 5.09
C GLY A 272 -21.91 14.14 4.93
N VAL A 273 -21.66 14.70 3.75
CA VAL A 273 -20.46 15.53 3.48
C VAL A 273 -20.48 16.76 4.38
N LEU A 274 -19.41 16.99 5.14
CA LEU A 274 -19.28 18.16 6.01
C LEU A 274 -18.85 19.37 5.18
N SER A 275 -19.54 20.49 5.35
CA SER A 275 -19.26 21.73 4.61
C SER A 275 -18.93 22.86 5.58
N TYR A 276 -17.76 23.47 5.37
CA TYR A 276 -17.25 24.59 6.15
C TYR A 276 -17.00 25.80 5.23
N SER A 277 -16.63 26.94 5.80
CA SER A 277 -16.39 28.18 5.04
C SER A 277 -15.21 28.08 4.07
N THR A 278 -14.22 27.22 4.37
CA THR A 278 -12.96 27.08 3.62
C THR A 278 -12.92 25.87 2.69
N GLY A 279 -13.94 25.00 2.73
CA GLY A 279 -13.99 23.77 1.91
C GLY A 279 -14.91 22.70 2.52
N LYS A 280 -14.80 21.48 2.01
CA LYS A 280 -15.58 20.33 2.48
C LYS A 280 -14.69 19.19 2.95
N ILE A 281 -15.24 18.31 3.77
CA ILE A 281 -14.63 17.03 4.16
C ILE A 281 -15.63 15.92 3.85
N ASN A 282 -15.19 14.97 3.04
CA ASN A 282 -15.95 13.76 2.70
C ASN A 282 -15.10 12.53 2.98
N THR A 283 -13.96 12.39 2.30
CA THR A 283 -12.98 11.33 2.55
C THR A 283 -12.17 11.64 3.80
N TYR A 284 -11.98 10.63 4.64
CA TYR A 284 -11.08 10.70 5.79
C TYR A 284 -10.42 9.34 6.03
N ALA A 285 -9.28 9.36 6.72
CA ALA A 285 -8.65 8.16 7.28
C ALA A 285 -8.47 8.32 8.78
N CYS A 286 -8.39 7.21 9.52
CA CYS A 286 -8.14 7.25 10.95
C CYS A 286 -7.31 6.06 11.44
N ALA A 287 -6.49 6.30 12.47
CA ALA A 287 -5.71 5.27 13.13
C ALA A 287 -5.55 5.54 14.62
N ASN A 288 -5.17 4.49 15.34
CA ASN A 288 -4.94 4.49 16.77
C ASN A 288 -3.52 4.92 17.14
N GLU A 289 -3.40 5.52 18.32
CA GLU A 289 -2.13 5.86 18.95
C GLU A 289 -1.35 4.62 19.44
N LEU A 290 -2.02 3.70 20.14
CA LEU A 290 -1.38 2.66 20.93
C LEU A 290 -1.71 1.26 20.42
N GLN A 291 -0.85 0.31 20.73
CA GLN A 291 -1.11 -1.12 20.57
C GLN A 291 -0.48 -1.92 21.74
N PRO A 292 -0.86 -3.19 21.95
CA PRO A 292 -0.11 -4.11 22.81
C PRO A 292 1.34 -4.27 22.33
N GLU A 293 2.30 -4.25 23.26
CA GLU A 293 3.73 -4.41 22.96
C GLU A 293 4.06 -5.72 22.24
N GLY A 294 3.30 -6.76 22.54
CA GLY A 294 3.39 -8.06 21.92
C GLY A 294 2.18 -8.92 22.26
N GLN A 295 2.23 -10.19 21.84
CA GLN A 295 1.18 -11.16 22.12
C GLN A 295 0.94 -11.27 23.63
N ASN A 296 -0.33 -11.30 24.05
CA ASN A 296 -0.75 -11.32 25.46
C ASN A 296 -0.21 -10.18 26.36
N SER A 297 0.39 -9.12 25.81
CA SER A 297 0.96 -8.06 26.64
C SER A 297 -0.13 -7.18 27.26
N SER A 298 0.03 -6.86 28.55
CA SER A 298 -0.74 -5.82 29.23
C SER A 298 -0.05 -4.44 29.15
N ARG A 299 1.16 -4.38 28.60
CA ARG A 299 1.87 -3.13 28.30
C ARG A 299 1.47 -2.65 26.91
N TYR A 300 1.16 -1.36 26.83
CA TYR A 300 0.88 -0.68 25.57
C TYR A 300 2.07 0.20 25.18
N ILE A 301 2.33 0.25 23.88
CA ILE A 301 3.35 1.06 23.23
C ILE A 301 2.70 1.85 22.09
N SER A 302 3.44 2.78 21.48
CA SER A 302 3.00 3.40 20.23
C SER A 302 2.68 2.32 19.17
N ALA A 303 1.64 2.57 18.36
CA ALA A 303 1.30 1.75 17.21
C ALA A 303 2.27 1.89 16.03
N GLY A 304 3.23 2.82 16.12
CA GLY A 304 4.13 3.17 15.04
C GLY A 304 3.41 3.90 13.91
N ILE A 305 4.03 3.95 12.73
CA ILE A 305 3.49 4.65 11.56
C ILE A 305 2.80 3.74 10.55
N GLY A 306 2.98 2.42 10.64
CA GLY A 306 2.59 1.50 9.58
C GLY A 306 1.09 1.49 9.27
N THR A 307 0.23 1.52 10.30
CA THR A 307 -1.23 1.67 10.09
C THR A 307 -1.56 3.05 9.51
N ILE A 308 -0.89 4.11 9.93
CA ILE A 308 -1.09 5.46 9.34
C ILE A 308 -0.76 5.44 7.85
N CYS A 309 0.38 4.84 7.48
CA CYS A 309 0.80 4.68 6.10
C CYS A 309 -0.17 3.83 5.28
N HIS A 310 -0.67 2.71 5.82
CA HIS A 310 -1.67 1.87 5.17
C HIS A 310 -2.95 2.66 4.87
N GLU A 311 -3.57 3.27 5.89
CA GLU A 311 -4.84 3.97 5.70
C GLU A 311 -4.72 5.18 4.77
N PHE A 312 -3.61 5.91 4.86
CA PHE A 312 -3.34 7.03 3.96
C PHE A 312 -3.16 6.56 2.49
N SER A 313 -2.66 5.34 2.28
CA SER A 313 -2.49 4.78 0.94
C SER A 313 -3.82 4.55 0.21
N HIS A 314 -4.90 4.25 0.92
CA HIS A 314 -6.24 4.18 0.32
C HIS A 314 -6.68 5.52 -0.26
N CYS A 315 -6.28 6.63 0.37
CA CYS A 315 -6.56 7.95 -0.15
C CYS A 315 -5.78 8.22 -1.45
N LEU A 316 -4.56 7.69 -1.59
CA LEU A 316 -3.81 7.69 -2.86
C LEU A 316 -4.44 6.80 -3.94
N GLY A 317 -5.46 6.01 -3.59
CA GLY A 317 -6.17 5.13 -4.50
C GLY A 317 -5.68 3.69 -4.49
N PHE A 318 -4.77 3.31 -3.59
CA PHE A 318 -4.31 1.94 -3.48
C PHE A 318 -5.43 1.05 -2.91
N ALA A 319 -5.48 -0.18 -3.42
CA ALA A 319 -6.38 -1.22 -2.95
C ALA A 319 -5.62 -2.12 -1.99
N ASP A 320 -6.34 -2.78 -1.10
CA ASP A 320 -5.84 -3.86 -0.28
C ASP A 320 -5.35 -5.02 -1.13
N MET A 321 -4.18 -5.51 -0.73
CA MET A 321 -3.50 -6.64 -1.33
C MET A 321 -3.66 -7.92 -0.50
N TYR A 322 -4.37 -7.87 0.63
CA TYR A 322 -4.77 -9.06 1.38
C TYR A 322 -6.06 -9.69 0.84
N ASP A 323 -6.40 -10.89 1.33
CA ASP A 323 -7.72 -11.48 1.07
C ASP A 323 -8.79 -10.77 1.90
N THR A 324 -9.41 -9.75 1.30
CA THR A 324 -10.49 -8.98 1.92
C THR A 324 -11.71 -9.82 2.27
N THR A 325 -11.83 -11.08 1.88
CA THR A 325 -12.95 -11.94 2.28
C THR A 325 -12.61 -12.94 3.38
N GLY A 326 -11.34 -12.99 3.84
CA GLY A 326 -10.90 -13.85 4.93
C GLY A 326 -11.02 -15.35 4.64
N GLY A 327 -11.02 -15.76 3.37
CA GLY A 327 -11.14 -17.16 2.94
C GLY A 327 -9.80 -17.84 2.60
N GLY A 328 -8.67 -17.24 3.01
CA GLY A 328 -7.35 -17.86 2.96
C GLY A 328 -6.52 -17.55 1.71
N GLY A 329 -6.83 -16.49 0.96
CA GLY A 329 -5.87 -15.95 -0.02
C GLY A 329 -4.55 -15.56 0.66
N TYR A 330 -3.42 -15.87 0.02
CA TYR A 330 -2.08 -15.53 0.50
C TYR A 330 -1.81 -14.03 0.41
N GLY A 331 -2.30 -13.37 -0.65
CA GLY A 331 -2.11 -11.94 -0.87
C GLY A 331 -0.64 -11.58 -1.13
N MET A 332 -0.17 -10.51 -0.50
CA MET A 332 1.22 -10.10 -0.48
C MET A 332 1.91 -10.33 0.86
N SER A 333 1.16 -10.77 1.89
CA SER A 333 1.68 -11.07 3.21
C SER A 333 2.50 -9.89 3.77
N VAL A 334 3.70 -10.13 4.27
CA VAL A 334 4.57 -9.12 4.88
C VAL A 334 5.28 -8.21 3.87
N PHE A 335 5.16 -8.51 2.57
CA PHE A 335 5.93 -7.85 1.51
C PHE A 335 5.27 -6.58 0.96
N ASP A 336 4.09 -6.23 1.47
CA ASP A 336 3.31 -5.08 1.03
C ASP A 336 2.60 -4.39 2.20
N VAL A 337 2.66 -3.05 2.23
CA VAL A 337 1.97 -2.22 3.22
C VAL A 337 0.46 -2.31 3.08
N MET A 338 -0.06 -2.58 1.88
CA MET A 338 -1.49 -2.82 1.64
C MET A 338 -1.94 -4.24 2.07
N ASP A 339 -1.09 -4.97 2.80
CA ASP A 339 -1.37 -6.25 3.45
C ASP A 339 -0.74 -6.21 4.87
N GLN A 340 -0.14 -7.31 5.35
CA GLN A 340 0.47 -7.42 6.67
C GLN A 340 1.78 -6.62 6.82
N GLY A 341 2.37 -6.13 5.73
CA GLY A 341 3.63 -5.39 5.76
C GLY A 341 3.56 -4.07 6.54
N SER A 342 2.36 -3.53 6.75
CA SER A 342 2.10 -2.39 7.64
C SER A 342 2.43 -2.69 9.11
N TYR A 343 2.42 -3.96 9.53
CA TYR A 343 2.74 -4.37 10.90
C TYR A 343 4.19 -4.80 11.11
N ASN A 344 5.03 -4.74 10.07
CA ASN A 344 6.45 -5.09 10.18
C ASN A 344 7.19 -4.19 11.17
N GLY A 345 8.20 -4.74 11.83
CA GLY A 345 8.89 -4.04 12.93
C GLY A 345 7.92 -3.60 14.04
N ASN A 346 6.87 -4.39 14.29
CA ASN A 346 5.78 -4.04 15.21
C ASN A 346 5.02 -2.75 14.83
N GLY A 347 4.94 -2.41 13.53
CA GLY A 347 4.29 -1.19 13.04
C GLY A 347 5.21 0.02 12.92
N PHE A 348 6.47 -0.07 13.38
CA PHE A 348 7.43 1.02 13.27
C PHE A 348 8.23 1.01 11.96
N VAL A 349 8.30 -0.15 11.28
CA VAL A 349 9.07 -0.34 10.05
C VAL A 349 8.17 -0.98 8.99
N PRO A 350 7.13 -0.27 8.51
CA PRO A 350 6.36 -0.74 7.36
C PRO A 350 7.29 -0.99 6.18
N CYS A 351 7.05 -2.09 5.45
CA CYS A 351 7.90 -2.45 4.32
C CYS A 351 7.81 -1.43 3.17
N ASN A 352 8.74 -1.49 2.23
CA ASN A 352 8.57 -0.75 0.98
C ASN A 352 7.31 -1.21 0.24
N TYR A 353 6.62 -0.29 -0.44
CA TYR A 353 5.61 -0.66 -1.43
C TYR A 353 6.21 -1.56 -2.50
N THR A 354 5.37 -2.42 -3.07
CA THR A 354 5.80 -3.30 -4.14
C THR A 354 6.04 -2.52 -5.42
N ALA A 355 6.71 -3.16 -6.37
CA ALA A 355 6.86 -2.63 -7.72
C ALA A 355 5.51 -2.21 -8.33
N PHE A 356 4.41 -2.92 -8.02
CA PHE A 356 3.10 -2.60 -8.55
C PHE A 356 2.64 -1.21 -8.12
N GLU A 357 2.61 -0.91 -6.82
CA GLU A 357 2.15 0.41 -6.36
C GLU A 357 3.08 1.54 -6.78
N ARG A 358 4.41 1.32 -6.76
CA ARG A 358 5.36 2.36 -7.18
C ARG A 358 5.22 2.70 -8.66
N ILE A 359 4.90 1.73 -9.52
CA ILE A 359 4.58 1.98 -10.93
C ILE A 359 3.20 2.62 -11.06
N TYR A 360 2.21 2.11 -10.33
CA TYR A 360 0.84 2.65 -10.32
C TYR A 360 0.77 4.08 -9.76
N ALA A 361 1.71 4.53 -8.95
CA ALA A 361 1.80 5.92 -8.50
C ALA A 361 2.58 6.81 -9.47
N GLY A 362 3.19 6.23 -10.52
CA GLY A 362 4.07 6.92 -11.46
C GLY A 362 5.42 7.33 -10.85
N TRP A 363 5.84 6.69 -9.76
CA TRP A 363 7.12 6.96 -9.10
C TRP A 363 8.27 6.17 -9.72
N VAL A 364 8.01 5.04 -10.37
CA VAL A 364 9.06 4.29 -11.05
C VAL A 364 8.56 3.70 -12.37
N GLU A 365 9.46 3.60 -13.34
CA GLU A 365 9.21 2.89 -14.60
C GLU A 365 9.94 1.55 -14.59
N ALA A 366 9.21 0.47 -14.91
CA ALA A 366 9.79 -0.86 -15.05
C ALA A 366 10.67 -0.99 -16.30
N ILE A 367 11.58 -1.95 -16.27
CA ILE A 367 12.35 -2.37 -17.43
C ILE A 367 11.76 -3.68 -17.96
N GLU A 368 11.29 -3.67 -19.19
CA GLU A 368 10.71 -4.86 -19.83
C GLU A 368 11.80 -5.87 -20.19
N LEU A 369 11.55 -7.14 -19.86
CA LEU A 369 12.41 -8.27 -20.20
C LEU A 369 11.72 -9.11 -21.28
N ILE A 370 12.31 -9.17 -22.47
CA ILE A 370 11.76 -9.88 -23.64
C ILE A 370 12.81 -10.73 -24.37
N ASP A 371 14.05 -10.26 -24.42
CA ASP A 371 15.14 -10.87 -25.18
C ASP A 371 16.21 -11.45 -24.25
N PRO A 372 17.08 -12.34 -24.74
CA PRO A 372 18.25 -12.80 -24.01
C PRO A 372 19.07 -11.63 -23.45
N ALA A 373 19.25 -11.62 -22.14
CA ALA A 373 19.94 -10.56 -21.41
C ALA A 373 20.55 -11.08 -20.11
N THR A 374 21.48 -10.32 -19.56
CA THR A 374 22.04 -10.55 -18.23
C THR A 374 21.73 -9.36 -17.34
N VAL A 375 21.06 -9.59 -16.22
CA VAL A 375 20.91 -8.58 -15.16
C VAL A 375 22.05 -8.80 -14.16
N LYS A 376 22.87 -7.76 -13.96
CA LYS A 376 23.97 -7.78 -12.98
C LYS A 376 23.76 -6.71 -11.93
N ASP A 377 24.11 -7.06 -10.69
CA ASP A 377 24.16 -6.14 -9.55
C ASP A 377 22.87 -5.31 -9.37
N MET A 378 21.70 -5.95 -9.57
CA MET A 378 20.38 -5.34 -9.43
C MET A 378 20.26 -4.64 -8.07
N LYS A 379 20.05 -3.32 -8.10
CA LYS A 379 19.85 -2.49 -6.92
C LYS A 379 18.56 -2.85 -6.19
N SER A 380 18.62 -2.77 -4.87
CA SER A 380 17.48 -3.02 -3.99
C SER A 380 16.44 -1.91 -4.13
N VAL A 381 15.21 -2.16 -3.68
CA VAL A 381 14.17 -1.13 -3.59
C VAL A 381 14.63 0.05 -2.72
N SER A 382 15.28 -0.23 -1.58
CA SER A 382 15.83 0.78 -0.67
C SER A 382 16.96 1.62 -1.31
N ASP A 383 17.65 1.09 -2.33
CA ASP A 383 18.64 1.81 -3.14
C ASP A 383 18.04 2.37 -4.45
N TYR A 384 16.73 2.56 -4.50
CA TYR A 384 15.97 3.04 -5.65
C TYR A 384 16.12 2.19 -6.91
N GLY A 385 16.35 0.88 -6.80
CA GLY A 385 16.37 -0.02 -7.94
C GLY A 385 15.05 0.00 -8.73
N ARG A 386 15.16 0.12 -10.05
CA ARG A 386 14.02 -0.04 -10.96
C ARG A 386 13.58 -1.50 -10.99
N PRO A 387 12.27 -1.78 -11.01
CA PRO A 387 11.78 -3.14 -11.15
C PRO A 387 11.89 -3.62 -12.59
N PHE A 388 11.89 -4.93 -12.78
CA PHE A 388 11.73 -5.57 -14.07
C PHE A 388 10.31 -6.08 -14.27
N ILE A 389 9.89 -6.23 -15.52
CA ILE A 389 8.57 -6.78 -15.88
C ILE A 389 8.68 -7.77 -17.03
N MET A 390 7.91 -8.86 -16.93
CA MET A 390 7.72 -9.86 -17.98
C MET A 390 6.22 -9.99 -18.30
N TYR A 391 5.83 -9.65 -19.53
CA TYR A 391 4.42 -9.66 -19.94
C TYR A 391 3.97 -11.00 -20.51
N ASN A 392 2.69 -11.31 -20.29
CA ASN A 392 1.95 -12.15 -21.22
C ASN A 392 1.76 -11.38 -22.55
N TYR A 393 2.36 -11.88 -23.63
CA TYR A 393 2.37 -11.21 -24.94
C TYR A 393 0.99 -11.07 -25.58
N LYS A 394 0.00 -11.85 -25.15
CA LYS A 394 -1.38 -11.78 -25.65
C LYS A 394 -2.28 -10.92 -24.77
N ASN A 395 -2.02 -10.89 -23.47
CA ASN A 395 -2.79 -10.13 -22.49
C ASN A 395 -1.84 -9.37 -21.56
N THR A 396 -1.48 -8.15 -21.92
CA THR A 396 -0.52 -7.33 -21.16
C THR A 396 -1.06 -6.83 -19.81
N ASN A 397 -2.31 -7.15 -19.45
CA ASN A 397 -2.80 -6.98 -18.08
C ASN A 397 -2.33 -8.12 -17.15
N GLU A 398 -1.74 -9.18 -17.70
CA GLU A 398 -1.14 -10.25 -16.95
C GLU A 398 0.38 -10.24 -17.14
N TYR A 399 1.13 -10.24 -16.04
CA TYR A 399 2.58 -10.08 -16.04
C TYR A 399 3.20 -10.51 -14.71
N PHE A 400 4.52 -10.66 -14.71
CA PHE A 400 5.33 -10.82 -13.50
C PHE A 400 6.18 -9.57 -13.29
N LEU A 401 6.18 -9.06 -12.06
CA LEU A 401 7.07 -7.99 -11.62
C LEU A 401 8.21 -8.59 -10.81
N MET A 402 9.42 -8.06 -10.98
CA MET A 402 10.58 -8.49 -10.21
C MET A 402 11.28 -7.29 -9.57
N GLU A 403 11.55 -7.39 -8.27
CA GLU A 403 12.27 -6.38 -7.51
C GLU A 403 13.20 -7.00 -6.47
N ASN A 404 14.33 -6.35 -6.20
CA ASN A 404 15.29 -6.81 -5.21
C ASN A 404 14.93 -6.23 -3.83
N ARG A 405 14.54 -7.09 -2.89
CA ARG A 405 14.22 -6.73 -1.50
C ARG A 405 15.38 -7.12 -0.60
N GLN A 406 15.82 -6.21 0.26
CA GLN A 406 16.91 -6.45 1.22
C GLN A 406 16.49 -5.90 2.58
N ASN A 407 16.86 -6.57 3.68
CA ASN A 407 16.56 -6.12 5.06
C ASN A 407 17.39 -4.89 5.45
N THR A 408 17.12 -3.77 4.78
CA THR A 408 17.77 -2.46 4.95
C THR A 408 16.74 -1.37 4.74
N GLY A 409 16.82 -0.29 5.53
CA GLY A 409 15.82 0.78 5.51
C GLY A 409 14.44 0.23 5.86
N TRP A 410 13.41 0.63 5.11
CA TRP A 410 12.02 0.22 5.35
C TRP A 410 11.77 -1.30 5.23
N ASP A 411 12.67 -2.05 4.59
CA ASP A 411 12.56 -3.51 4.49
C ASP A 411 13.28 -4.27 5.62
N GLU A 412 13.90 -3.59 6.58
CA GLU A 412 14.53 -4.24 7.74
C GLU A 412 13.56 -5.17 8.48
N GLY A 413 12.28 -4.79 8.54
CA GLY A 413 11.19 -5.57 9.12
C GLY A 413 10.73 -6.82 8.35
N LEU A 414 11.33 -7.18 7.20
CA LEU A 414 10.98 -8.37 6.40
C LEU A 414 11.52 -9.71 6.96
N TYR A 415 11.74 -9.81 8.27
CA TYR A 415 12.06 -11.06 8.98
C TYR A 415 13.23 -11.91 8.42
N GLY A 416 14.22 -11.28 7.79
CA GLY A 416 15.38 -11.94 7.18
C GLY A 416 15.21 -12.34 5.71
N SER A 417 14.07 -12.06 5.09
CA SER A 417 13.83 -12.28 3.67
C SER A 417 14.65 -11.31 2.82
N ASN A 418 15.62 -11.85 2.07
CA ASN A 418 16.48 -11.09 1.15
C ASN A 418 16.52 -11.75 -0.22
N GLY A 419 16.38 -10.99 -1.30
CA GLY A 419 16.50 -11.51 -2.66
C GLY A 419 15.52 -10.91 -3.65
N LEU A 420 15.27 -11.65 -4.72
CA LEU A 420 14.33 -11.27 -5.76
C LEU A 420 12.92 -11.64 -5.32
N LEU A 421 12.07 -10.64 -5.11
CA LEU A 421 10.64 -10.80 -5.03
C LEU A 421 10.07 -10.88 -6.45
N ILE A 422 9.34 -11.95 -6.73
CA ILE A 422 8.58 -12.10 -7.97
C ILE A 422 7.10 -12.03 -7.60
N THR A 423 6.38 -11.08 -8.22
CA THR A 423 4.93 -10.89 -8.00
C THR A 423 4.20 -11.22 -9.29
N HIS A 424 3.23 -12.14 -9.23
CA HIS A 424 2.31 -12.40 -10.33
C HIS A 424 1.15 -11.43 -10.26
N VAL A 425 0.97 -10.63 -11.31
CA VAL A 425 -0.13 -9.69 -11.43
C VAL A 425 -1.01 -10.07 -12.60
N ASN A 426 -2.31 -10.23 -12.34
CA ASN A 426 -3.37 -10.31 -13.33
C ASN A 426 -4.34 -9.16 -13.08
N TYR A 427 -4.02 -8.01 -13.67
CA TYR A 427 -4.74 -6.77 -13.43
C TYR A 427 -6.14 -6.81 -14.04
N VAL A 428 -7.14 -6.83 -13.15
CA VAL A 428 -8.55 -6.73 -13.50
C VAL A 428 -9.07 -5.42 -12.88
N PRO A 429 -9.36 -4.37 -13.68
CA PRO A 429 -9.66 -3.04 -13.16
C PRO A 429 -10.77 -3.02 -12.09
N SER A 430 -11.82 -3.82 -12.28
CA SER A 430 -12.90 -3.91 -11.30
C SER A 430 -12.46 -4.47 -9.96
N ARG A 431 -11.46 -5.36 -9.91
CA ARG A 431 -10.95 -5.95 -8.66
C ARG A 431 -10.21 -4.92 -7.80
N TRP A 432 -9.43 -4.04 -8.41
CA TRP A 432 -8.77 -2.92 -7.72
C TRP A 432 -9.76 -1.83 -7.31
N ALA A 433 -10.71 -1.52 -8.19
CA ALA A 433 -11.73 -0.52 -7.89
C ALA A 433 -12.65 -0.97 -6.75
N ASN A 434 -12.96 -2.26 -6.68
CA ASN A 434 -13.80 -2.88 -5.66
C ASN A 434 -13.01 -3.50 -4.50
N ASN A 435 -11.74 -3.14 -4.33
CA ASN A 435 -10.94 -3.58 -3.19
C ASN A 435 -10.98 -5.10 -2.91
N SER A 436 -10.86 -5.89 -3.97
CA SER A 436 -11.01 -7.34 -3.93
C SER A 436 -9.87 -8.05 -4.63
N VAL A 437 -8.72 -7.39 -4.79
CA VAL A 437 -7.57 -7.85 -5.59
C VAL A 437 -7.25 -9.33 -5.39
N ASN A 438 -7.12 -9.76 -4.12
CA ASN A 438 -6.80 -11.14 -3.76
C ASN A 438 -7.92 -11.87 -3.01
N SER A 439 -9.15 -11.37 -3.12
CA SER A 439 -10.29 -12.00 -2.47
C SER A 439 -10.46 -13.45 -2.95
N SER A 440 -10.45 -14.38 -1.99
CA SER A 440 -10.61 -15.82 -2.22
C SER A 440 -11.97 -16.20 -2.81
N ALA A 441 -12.99 -15.34 -2.66
CA ALA A 441 -14.29 -15.51 -3.28
C ALA A 441 -14.21 -15.70 -4.81
N GLU A 442 -13.14 -15.21 -5.44
CA GLU A 442 -13.00 -15.23 -6.91
C GLU A 442 -11.98 -16.22 -7.44
N LYS A 443 -11.43 -17.05 -6.55
CA LYS A 443 -10.62 -18.24 -6.85
C LYS A 443 -9.27 -17.96 -7.56
N ILE A 444 -9.03 -16.72 -7.97
CA ILE A 444 -7.79 -16.25 -8.58
C ILE A 444 -7.32 -15.02 -7.80
N GLN A 445 -6.05 -15.06 -7.37
CA GLN A 445 -5.38 -13.93 -6.76
C GLN A 445 -4.78 -13.06 -7.87
N CYS A 446 -5.11 -11.78 -7.86
CA CYS A 446 -4.71 -10.89 -8.95
C CYS A 446 -3.36 -10.21 -8.70
N CYS A 447 -2.82 -10.21 -7.49
CA CYS A 447 -1.51 -9.64 -7.18
C CYS A 447 -0.88 -10.39 -6.01
N THR A 448 -0.04 -11.39 -6.26
CA THR A 448 0.46 -12.27 -5.19
C THR A 448 1.89 -12.70 -5.43
N VAL A 449 2.59 -13.01 -4.33
CA VAL A 449 3.98 -13.49 -4.36
C VAL A 449 4.05 -14.85 -5.07
N VAL A 450 5.07 -15.02 -5.89
CA VAL A 450 5.50 -16.33 -6.38
C VAL A 450 6.51 -16.88 -5.38
N ASN A 451 6.04 -17.69 -4.43
CA ASN A 451 6.85 -18.22 -3.33
C ASN A 451 7.95 -19.16 -3.86
N ALA A 452 9.22 -18.77 -3.76
CA ALA A 452 10.34 -19.54 -4.32
C ALA A 452 10.48 -20.96 -3.73
N ASP A 453 10.01 -21.18 -2.50
CA ASP A 453 9.94 -22.48 -1.83
C ASP A 453 8.65 -23.27 -2.11
N GLY A 454 7.70 -22.69 -2.84
CA GLY A 454 6.37 -23.24 -3.11
C GLY A 454 5.42 -23.28 -1.92
N SER A 455 5.82 -22.76 -0.76
CA SER A 455 5.03 -22.71 0.47
C SER A 455 4.12 -21.49 0.48
N ARG A 456 2.98 -21.62 1.18
CA ARG A 456 2.07 -20.50 1.47
C ARG A 456 1.90 -20.29 2.98
N GLU A 457 2.78 -20.90 3.77
CA GLU A 457 2.79 -20.71 5.20
C GLU A 457 3.30 -19.30 5.54
N ASN A 458 2.66 -18.65 6.51
CA ASN A 458 3.05 -17.32 6.96
C ASN A 458 3.89 -17.37 8.24
N THR A 459 4.71 -18.41 8.39
CA THR A 459 5.70 -18.48 9.47
C THR A 459 6.96 -17.74 9.05
N GLN A 460 7.69 -17.16 9.99
CA GLN A 460 8.94 -16.46 9.68
C GLN A 460 9.93 -17.34 8.87
N TYR A 461 10.01 -18.64 9.17
CA TYR A 461 10.89 -19.55 8.44
C TYR A 461 10.43 -19.75 6.99
N SER A 462 9.13 -19.89 6.74
CA SER A 462 8.59 -20.00 5.39
C SER A 462 8.77 -18.70 4.60
N LEU A 463 8.53 -17.55 5.23
CA LEU A 463 8.68 -16.24 4.57
C LEU A 463 10.11 -15.98 4.06
N GLN A 464 11.13 -16.53 4.72
CA GLN A 464 12.52 -16.45 4.25
C GLN A 464 12.77 -17.26 2.98
N GLY A 465 11.95 -18.27 2.73
CA GLY A 465 11.97 -19.09 1.52
C GLY A 465 11.21 -18.52 0.34
N ASP A 466 10.45 -17.43 0.53
CA ASP A 466 9.60 -16.87 -0.52
C ASP A 466 10.37 -16.11 -1.62
N LEU A 467 11.57 -15.59 -1.30
CA LEU A 467 12.39 -14.81 -2.23
C LEU A 467 13.46 -15.65 -2.93
N TYR A 468 13.80 -15.30 -4.16
CA TYR A 468 14.83 -16.01 -4.94
C TYR A 468 16.25 -15.45 -4.73
N PRO A 469 17.29 -16.30 -4.75
CA PRO A 469 17.21 -17.75 -4.74
C PRO A 469 16.79 -18.24 -3.35
N TYR A 470 16.02 -19.33 -3.33
CA TYR A 470 15.71 -20.05 -2.11
C TYR A 470 16.88 -20.98 -1.76
N GLU A 471 17.44 -20.79 -0.56
CA GLU A 471 18.58 -21.54 -0.06
C GLU A 471 18.29 -22.13 1.31
N VAL A 472 18.66 -23.40 1.50
CA VAL A 472 18.56 -24.09 2.79
C VAL A 472 19.95 -24.50 3.22
N LYS A 473 20.43 -23.92 4.33
CA LYS A 473 21.77 -24.21 4.90
C LYS A 473 22.91 -24.07 3.88
N GLY A 474 22.82 -23.06 3.01
CA GLY A 474 23.82 -22.77 1.97
C GLY A 474 23.71 -23.65 0.72
N VAL A 475 22.68 -24.48 0.61
CA VAL A 475 22.35 -25.24 -0.61
C VAL A 475 21.23 -24.52 -1.35
N THR A 476 21.47 -24.16 -2.61
CA THR A 476 20.46 -23.60 -3.50
C THR A 476 19.42 -24.67 -3.82
N MET A 477 18.18 -24.40 -3.40
CA MET A 477 17.02 -25.25 -3.67
C MET A 477 16.25 -24.78 -4.90
N ASN A 478 16.19 -23.45 -5.10
CA ASN A 478 15.57 -22.85 -6.28
C ASN A 478 16.26 -21.53 -6.63
N ASP A 479 16.89 -21.45 -7.80
CA ASP A 479 17.49 -20.23 -8.37
C ASP A 479 16.96 -19.92 -9.78
N GLU A 480 15.77 -20.41 -10.10
CA GLU A 480 15.18 -20.23 -11.42
C GLU A 480 13.66 -20.03 -11.38
N PHE A 481 13.16 -19.30 -12.36
CA PHE A 481 11.74 -19.13 -12.60
C PHE A 481 11.52 -19.29 -14.10
N THR A 482 11.08 -20.48 -14.47
CA THR A 482 10.94 -20.98 -15.84
C THR A 482 9.57 -21.64 -16.01
N ASP A 483 9.22 -22.03 -17.23
CA ASP A 483 7.95 -22.72 -17.47
C ASP A 483 7.92 -24.14 -16.86
N GLU A 484 9.09 -24.68 -16.49
CA GLU A 484 9.29 -26.01 -15.92
C GLU A 484 9.76 -26.02 -14.45
N SER A 485 10.06 -24.87 -13.85
CA SER A 485 10.49 -24.77 -12.45
C SER A 485 9.35 -25.06 -11.46
N GLU A 486 9.68 -25.21 -10.17
CA GLU A 486 8.69 -25.29 -9.10
C GLU A 486 8.94 -24.16 -8.07
N PRO A 487 8.10 -23.11 -8.03
CA PRO A 487 6.91 -22.87 -8.86
C PRO A 487 7.26 -22.49 -10.32
N ALA A 488 6.35 -22.83 -11.24
CA ALA A 488 6.48 -22.54 -12.67
C ALA A 488 5.96 -21.14 -13.02
N ALA A 489 6.51 -20.53 -14.08
CA ALA A 489 6.09 -19.27 -14.68
C ALA A 489 4.75 -19.38 -15.43
N LYS A 490 3.71 -19.78 -14.70
CA LYS A 490 2.39 -20.11 -15.24
C LYS A 490 1.46 -18.91 -15.25
N LEU A 491 0.84 -18.69 -16.40
CA LEU A 491 -0.20 -17.69 -16.61
C LEU A 491 -1.61 -18.25 -16.32
N TYR A 492 -2.52 -17.37 -15.91
CA TYR A 492 -3.97 -17.59 -15.83
C TYR A 492 -4.66 -17.43 -17.18
N THR A 493 -4.13 -16.59 -18.08
CA THR A 493 -4.66 -16.41 -19.42
C THR A 493 -3.69 -16.92 -20.48
N LYS A 494 -4.21 -17.35 -21.64
CA LYS A 494 -3.37 -17.92 -22.69
C LYS A 494 -2.40 -16.87 -23.24
N ASN A 495 -1.18 -17.29 -23.50
CA ASN A 495 -0.17 -16.49 -24.19
C ASN A 495 -0.36 -16.53 -25.72
N SER A 496 0.49 -15.83 -26.47
CA SER A 496 0.42 -15.69 -27.93
C SER A 496 0.56 -17.01 -28.70
N ASP A 497 1.24 -18.00 -28.11
CA ASP A 497 1.37 -19.37 -28.60
C ASP A 497 0.16 -20.28 -28.25
N ASN A 498 -0.84 -19.73 -27.53
CA ASN A 498 -1.99 -20.41 -26.94
C ASN A 498 -1.71 -21.37 -25.79
N SER A 499 -0.49 -21.37 -25.24
CA SER A 499 -0.14 -22.07 -23.99
C SER A 499 -0.46 -21.18 -22.77
N TYR A 500 -0.21 -21.71 -21.56
CA TYR A 500 -0.23 -20.96 -20.30
C TYR A 500 1.20 -20.71 -19.76
N ALA A 501 2.21 -20.92 -20.60
CA ALA A 501 3.60 -20.65 -20.28
C ALA A 501 3.94 -19.19 -20.58
N LEU A 502 4.82 -18.60 -19.78
CA LEU A 502 5.32 -17.25 -20.00
C LEU A 502 6.30 -17.21 -21.17
N GLY A 503 7.19 -18.21 -21.26
CA GLY A 503 8.20 -18.30 -22.32
C GLY A 503 9.40 -17.35 -22.15
N ILE A 504 9.59 -16.79 -20.96
CA ILE A 504 10.69 -15.87 -20.63
C ILE A 504 11.42 -16.42 -19.39
N PRO A 505 12.23 -17.48 -19.52
CA PRO A 505 12.87 -18.11 -18.37
C PRO A 505 13.93 -17.19 -17.77
N ILE A 506 13.93 -17.06 -16.45
CA ILE A 506 15.05 -16.49 -15.68
C ILE A 506 15.75 -17.59 -14.90
N THR A 507 17.08 -17.62 -14.96
CA THR A 507 17.91 -18.70 -14.38
C THR A 507 19.15 -18.12 -13.70
N GLN A 508 19.81 -18.96 -12.90
CA GLN A 508 21.02 -18.59 -12.15
C GLN A 508 20.82 -17.33 -11.30
N ILE A 509 19.67 -17.23 -10.64
CA ILE A 509 19.37 -16.14 -9.72
C ILE A 509 20.33 -16.22 -8.54
N LYS A 510 21.19 -15.22 -8.40
CA LYS A 510 22.25 -15.18 -7.38
C LYS A 510 22.16 -13.91 -6.57
N ARG A 511 22.43 -14.03 -5.28
CA ARG A 511 22.61 -12.90 -4.36
C ARG A 511 24.10 -12.64 -4.15
N SER A 512 24.49 -11.38 -4.16
CA SER A 512 25.83 -10.97 -3.74
C SER A 512 25.79 -9.56 -3.13
N LYS A 513 26.20 -9.44 -1.87
CA LYS A 513 26.38 -8.15 -1.17
C LYS A 513 25.18 -7.19 -1.32
N GLY A 514 23.97 -7.68 -1.09
CA GLY A 514 22.74 -6.89 -1.20
C GLY A 514 22.18 -6.71 -2.62
N SER A 515 22.86 -7.23 -3.64
CA SER A 515 22.40 -7.20 -5.03
C SER A 515 21.94 -8.58 -5.51
N VAL A 516 21.11 -8.57 -6.56
CA VAL A 516 20.66 -9.77 -7.26
C VAL A 516 21.20 -9.76 -8.70
N SER A 517 21.52 -10.92 -9.25
CA SER A 517 21.86 -11.09 -10.67
C SER A 517 21.19 -12.35 -11.22
N PHE A 518 20.80 -12.35 -12.49
CA PHE A 518 20.18 -13.49 -13.17
C PHE A 518 20.33 -13.39 -14.69
N LEU A 519 20.17 -14.53 -15.36
CA LEU A 519 20.13 -14.62 -16.81
C LEU A 519 18.68 -14.66 -17.28
N VAL A 520 18.36 -13.87 -18.31
CA VAL A 520 17.07 -13.87 -19.00
C VAL A 520 17.24 -14.60 -20.32
N CYS A 521 16.40 -15.59 -20.60
CA CYS A 521 16.42 -16.37 -21.86
C CYS A 521 17.83 -16.89 -22.24
N GLY A 522 18.62 -17.31 -21.24
CA GLY A 522 19.99 -17.81 -21.45
C GLY A 522 20.99 -16.73 -21.88
N GLY A 523 20.74 -15.47 -21.52
CA GLY A 523 21.56 -14.32 -21.90
C GLY A 523 23.04 -14.44 -21.52
N ASP A 524 23.84 -13.61 -22.18
CA ASP A 524 25.29 -13.54 -22.01
C ASP A 524 25.75 -12.10 -21.70
N ASP A 525 27.06 -11.92 -21.59
CA ASP A 525 27.68 -10.62 -21.28
C ASP A 525 27.61 -9.59 -22.43
N LYS A 526 26.97 -9.92 -23.56
CA LYS A 526 26.80 -8.97 -24.68
C LYS A 526 25.63 -8.01 -24.47
N ASN A 527 24.64 -8.40 -23.65
CA ASN A 527 23.46 -7.59 -23.35
C ASN A 527 23.25 -7.52 -21.83
N VAL A 528 24.01 -6.65 -21.16
CA VAL A 528 23.88 -6.42 -19.73
C VAL A 528 22.90 -5.28 -19.48
N ILE A 529 21.87 -5.53 -18.68
CA ILE A 529 20.85 -4.55 -18.30
C ILE A 529 21.13 -4.07 -16.87
N ASP A 530 21.14 -2.75 -16.70
CA ASP A 530 21.26 -2.07 -15.40
C ASP A 530 19.88 -1.54 -14.97
N ASN A 531 19.55 -1.69 -13.68
CA ASN A 531 18.32 -1.20 -13.09
C ASN A 531 18.48 0.06 -12.24
N THR A 532 19.61 0.76 -12.32
CA THR A 532 19.79 2.03 -11.61
C THR A 532 18.70 3.03 -11.98
N PHE A 533 18.14 3.68 -10.94
CA PHE A 533 17.24 4.80 -11.11
C PHE A 533 18.05 6.06 -11.33
N ASN A 534 18.01 6.57 -12.54
CA ASN A 534 18.45 7.92 -12.83
C ASN A 534 17.23 8.81 -12.56
N GLY A 535 17.24 9.56 -11.46
CA GLY A 535 16.19 10.53 -11.16
C GLY A 535 15.88 11.38 -12.39
N VAL A 536 14.62 11.78 -12.56
CA VAL A 536 14.17 12.57 -13.72
C VAL A 536 15.04 13.84 -13.82
N VAL A 537 16.04 13.78 -14.70
CA VAL A 537 16.82 14.94 -15.11
C VAL A 537 16.00 15.60 -16.21
N ASP A 538 15.34 16.69 -15.85
CA ASP A 538 14.86 17.78 -16.69
C ASP A 538 14.62 17.39 -18.17
N GLY A 539 13.48 16.76 -18.45
CA GLY A 539 12.77 16.91 -19.72
C GLY A 539 13.45 16.49 -21.03
N ILE A 540 14.40 15.55 -21.04
CA ILE A 540 14.87 14.95 -22.32
C ILE A 540 14.78 13.42 -22.25
N ASN A 541 13.67 12.87 -22.75
CA ASN A 541 13.51 11.44 -23.02
C ASN A 541 13.85 11.13 -24.50
N GLY A 542 14.59 10.04 -24.73
CA GLY A 542 14.73 9.44 -26.06
C GLY A 542 15.80 10.03 -27.00
N VAL A 543 17.02 10.31 -26.51
CA VAL A 543 18.14 10.59 -27.45
C VAL A 543 18.62 9.28 -28.06
N THR A 544 18.01 8.87 -29.16
CA THR A 544 18.61 7.87 -30.05
C THR A 544 19.82 8.53 -30.72
N VAL A 545 21.04 8.11 -30.32
CA VAL A 545 22.25 8.46 -31.09
C VAL A 545 22.19 7.67 -32.39
N VAL A 546 21.43 8.17 -33.36
CA VAL A 546 21.58 7.74 -34.75
C VAL A 546 23.03 8.10 -35.09
N LYS A 547 23.87 7.08 -35.39
CA LYS A 547 25.18 7.29 -36.03
C LYS A 547 24.94 7.98 -37.37
N LYS A 548 24.83 9.30 -37.33
CA LYS A 548 24.67 10.14 -38.51
C LYS A 548 26.00 10.15 -39.24
N THR A 549 25.92 9.93 -40.55
CA THR A 549 26.97 10.22 -41.51
C THR A 549 27.54 11.62 -41.26
N VAL A 550 28.86 11.76 -41.40
CA VAL A 550 29.60 13.01 -41.15
C VAL A 550 28.92 14.15 -41.90
N ASP A 551 28.45 15.13 -41.13
CA ASP A 551 27.71 16.28 -41.62
C ASP A 551 28.50 17.54 -41.30
N ASN A 552 28.88 18.28 -42.34
CA ASN A 552 29.73 19.46 -42.26
C ASN A 552 28.94 20.74 -41.91
N ARG A 553 27.63 20.63 -41.64
CA ARG A 553 26.82 21.77 -41.17
C ARG A 553 27.32 22.26 -39.81
N ILE A 554 27.45 23.57 -39.69
CA ILE A 554 27.92 24.27 -38.51
C ILE A 554 26.74 24.96 -37.84
N TYR A 555 26.64 24.80 -36.53
CA TYR A 555 25.62 25.44 -35.71
C TYR A 555 26.27 26.27 -34.60
N SER A 556 25.59 27.33 -34.16
CA SER A 556 25.92 28.02 -32.92
C SER A 556 25.57 27.15 -31.71
N ILE A 557 26.06 27.52 -30.52
CA ILE A 557 25.76 26.79 -29.27
C ILE A 557 24.28 26.80 -28.90
N ASP A 558 23.51 27.79 -29.37
CA ASP A 558 22.06 27.89 -29.23
C ASP A 558 21.29 27.27 -30.41
N GLY A 559 21.96 26.52 -31.29
CA GLY A 559 21.34 25.67 -32.31
C GLY A 559 20.98 26.35 -33.63
N ARG A 560 21.42 27.60 -33.89
CA ARG A 560 21.20 28.26 -35.19
C ARG A 560 22.18 27.72 -36.22
N TYR A 561 21.69 27.46 -37.43
CA TYR A 561 22.53 27.03 -38.55
C TYR A 561 23.38 28.19 -39.10
N LEU A 562 24.68 27.96 -39.28
CA LEU A 562 25.68 28.97 -39.66
C LEU A 562 26.40 28.66 -40.98
N GLY A 563 25.97 27.65 -41.73
CA GLY A 563 26.59 27.23 -42.99
C GLY A 563 27.44 25.97 -42.85
N THR A 564 28.34 25.73 -43.80
CA THR A 564 29.22 24.53 -43.84
C THR A 564 30.71 24.85 -43.87
N ASP A 565 31.07 26.14 -43.90
CA ASP A 565 32.45 26.61 -43.98
C ASP A 565 32.84 27.33 -42.70
N ALA A 566 33.68 26.67 -41.89
CA ALA A 566 34.15 27.22 -40.62
C ALA A 566 35.04 28.43 -40.83
N SER A 567 35.69 28.60 -42.00
CA SER A 567 36.63 29.68 -42.28
C SER A 567 35.96 31.07 -42.32
N ALA A 568 34.66 31.12 -42.63
CA ALA A 568 33.86 32.33 -42.68
C ALA A 568 33.38 32.84 -41.30
N LEU A 569 33.52 32.05 -40.23
CA LEU A 569 33.01 32.38 -38.90
C LEU A 569 34.00 33.19 -38.04
N GLY A 570 33.50 33.97 -37.08
CA GLY A 570 34.35 34.65 -36.09
C GLY A 570 34.98 33.68 -35.08
N LYS A 571 35.72 34.22 -34.10
CA LYS A 571 36.18 33.42 -32.95
C LYS A 571 34.97 33.01 -32.10
N GLY A 572 34.91 31.75 -31.69
CA GLY A 572 33.76 31.24 -30.94
C GLY A 572 33.69 29.72 -30.84
N ILE A 573 32.65 29.25 -30.15
CA ILE A 573 32.34 27.83 -29.99
C ILE A 573 31.17 27.48 -30.93
N TYR A 574 31.38 26.44 -31.74
CA TYR A 574 30.42 25.98 -32.73
C TYR A 574 30.19 24.47 -32.61
N VAL A 575 29.10 23.96 -33.18
CA VAL A 575 28.78 22.53 -33.22
C VAL A 575 28.85 22.05 -34.67
N VAL A 576 29.71 21.06 -34.94
CA VAL A 576 29.86 20.43 -36.27
C VAL A 576 29.87 18.92 -36.09
N GLY A 577 29.03 18.20 -36.86
CA GLY A 577 28.91 16.74 -36.74
C GLY A 577 28.60 16.26 -35.31
N GLY A 578 27.87 17.06 -34.52
CA GLY A 578 27.55 16.75 -33.12
C GLY A 578 28.70 16.97 -32.13
N LYS A 579 29.83 17.54 -32.54
CA LYS A 579 30.96 17.86 -31.66
C LYS A 579 31.16 19.37 -31.54
N LYS A 580 31.54 19.83 -30.35
CA LYS A 580 31.96 21.22 -30.12
C LYS A 580 33.33 21.43 -30.76
N ILE A 581 33.46 22.48 -31.56
CA ILE A 581 34.72 22.97 -32.11
C ILE A 581 34.95 24.40 -31.65
N VAL A 582 36.22 24.76 -31.45
CA VAL A 582 36.63 26.12 -31.09
C VAL A 582 37.35 26.72 -32.29
N LYS A 583 36.99 27.95 -32.65
CA LYS A 583 37.68 28.74 -33.68
C LYS A 583 38.33 29.99 -33.09
#